data_AF-A0A968VUH9-F1
#
_entry.id   AF-A0A968VUH9-F1
#
_cell.length_a   1.000
_cell.length_b   1.000
_cell.length_c   1.000
_cell.angle_alpha   90.00
_cell.angle_beta   90.00
_cell.angle_gamma   90.00
#
_symmetry.space_group_name_H-M   'P 1'
#
loop_
_entity.id
_entity.type
_entity.pdbx_description
1 polymer ?
#
loop_
_entity_poly.entity_id
_entity_poly.type
_entity_poly.pdbx_seq_one_letter_code
_entity_poly.pdbx_strand_id
1 'polypeptide(L)'
;MRDALVFNGASNLDFQDIRTNVIRIPEVVMRIREAQSIWDKISQMPLDLANFIGSEDGVFLSHIKLKSFATAVVQVGLLDRYLKSHKMPEFVVGAINGDSPMKVAMGHMSFFGLVSESLAVNTAKPRTPVANALDLPILAGVQLVEYAVFCRNAEGEYLRQNSEVREVERMIVELVDQHDVNRLVMVGPGSSVSGKKILDLTSRDVQVLESIDLDPMLSWFWSNLKENRLAIAN
;
A
#
# COMPACT_ATOMS: atom_id res chain seq x y z
N MET A 1 0.77 -16.50 17.98
CA MET A 1 1.51 -15.37 17.43
C MET A 1 0.51 -14.51 16.70
N ARG A 2 0.38 -13.23 17.08
CA ARG A 2 -0.55 -12.30 16.44
C ARG A 2 0.18 -11.49 15.39
N ASP A 3 -0.43 -11.44 14.21
CA ASP A 3 0.11 -10.77 13.04
C ASP A 3 -0.70 -9.52 12.75
N ALA A 4 -0.02 -8.46 12.31
CA ALA A 4 -0.66 -7.30 11.70
C ALA A 4 -0.16 -7.11 10.27
N LEU A 5 -1.10 -6.80 9.38
CA LEU A 5 -0.81 -6.42 8.00
C LEU A 5 -0.72 -4.90 7.91
N VAL A 6 0.35 -4.36 7.34
CA VAL A 6 0.59 -2.91 7.30
C VAL A 6 0.72 -2.43 5.86
N PHE A 7 -0.17 -1.54 5.45
CA PHE A 7 -0.11 -0.83 4.19
C PHE A 7 0.51 0.55 4.41
N ASN A 8 1.82 0.62 4.30
CA ASN A 8 2.54 1.89 4.24
C ASN A 8 2.20 2.58 2.92
N GLY A 9 1.84 3.86 2.93
CA GLY A 9 1.28 4.58 1.78
C GLY A 9 2.19 4.71 0.53
N ALA A 10 1.99 5.81 -0.21
CA ALA A 10 2.47 5.96 -1.60
C ALA A 10 4.01 5.95 -1.81
N SER A 11 4.83 5.89 -0.77
CA SER A 11 6.30 6.00 -0.87
C SER A 11 7.03 4.70 -1.22
N ASN A 12 6.34 3.55 -1.20
CA ASN A 12 6.97 2.24 -1.42
C ASN A 12 7.49 2.03 -2.84
N LEU A 13 7.09 2.88 -3.79
CA LEU A 13 7.44 2.77 -5.21
C LEU A 13 8.28 3.95 -5.70
N ASP A 14 8.94 4.70 -4.82
CA ASP A 14 9.64 5.94 -5.21
C ASP A 14 10.87 5.70 -6.09
N PHE A 15 11.45 4.50 -6.04
CA PHE A 15 12.65 4.13 -6.80
C PHE A 15 12.32 3.26 -8.01
N GLN A 16 12.82 3.65 -9.19
CA GLN A 16 12.59 2.94 -10.46
C GLN A 16 13.00 1.47 -10.40
N ASP A 17 14.12 1.15 -9.78
CA ASP A 17 14.60 -0.23 -9.67
C ASP A 17 13.60 -1.14 -8.92
N ILE A 18 12.93 -0.59 -7.89
CA ILE A 18 11.88 -1.30 -7.16
C ILE A 18 10.66 -1.50 -8.07
N ARG A 19 10.24 -0.44 -8.78
CA ARG A 19 9.09 -0.51 -9.69
C ARG A 19 9.30 -1.51 -10.82
N THR A 20 10.47 -1.51 -11.44
CA THR A 20 10.80 -2.44 -12.54
C THR A 20 10.84 -3.90 -12.08
N ASN A 21 11.23 -4.16 -10.83
CA ASN A 21 11.17 -5.51 -10.28
C ASN A 21 9.76 -5.92 -9.84
N VAL A 22 8.97 -5.02 -9.25
CA VAL A 22 7.62 -5.35 -8.76
C VAL A 22 6.66 -5.71 -9.88
N ILE A 23 6.79 -5.07 -11.05
CA ILE A 23 5.98 -5.39 -12.24
C ILE A 23 6.34 -6.74 -12.88
N ARG A 24 7.31 -7.49 -12.34
CA ARG A 24 7.61 -8.86 -12.78
C ARG A 24 6.85 -9.91 -11.94
N ILE A 25 6.25 -9.51 -10.82
CA ILE A 25 5.47 -10.39 -9.95
C ILE A 25 4.13 -10.68 -10.64
N PRO A 26 3.77 -11.95 -10.92
CA PRO A 26 2.58 -12.28 -11.73
C PRO A 26 1.27 -11.68 -11.21
N GLU A 27 1.05 -11.71 -9.90
CA GLU A 27 -0.15 -11.20 -9.24
C GLU A 27 -0.25 -9.66 -9.36
N VAL A 28 0.90 -8.97 -9.31
CA VAL A 28 0.98 -7.53 -9.56
C VAL A 28 0.65 -7.23 -11.03
N VAL A 29 1.22 -7.99 -11.98
CA VAL A 29 0.90 -7.84 -13.42
C VAL A 29 -0.59 -8.07 -13.69
N MET A 30 -1.18 -9.09 -13.06
CA MET A 30 -2.61 -9.36 -13.19
C MET A 30 -3.46 -8.18 -12.73
N ARG A 31 -3.16 -7.60 -11.55
CA ARG A 31 -3.88 -6.42 -11.04
C ARG A 31 -3.64 -5.16 -11.87
N ILE A 32 -2.44 -4.96 -12.41
CA ILE A 32 -2.17 -3.86 -13.34
C ILE A 32 -3.03 -3.99 -14.59
N ARG A 33 -3.13 -5.19 -15.18
CA ARG A 33 -3.96 -5.44 -16.38
C ARG A 33 -5.45 -5.28 -16.09
N GLU A 34 -5.91 -5.76 -14.94
CA GLU A 34 -7.30 -5.60 -14.51
C GLU A 34 -7.63 -4.11 -14.30
N ALA A 35 -6.77 -3.37 -13.60
CA ALA A 35 -6.91 -1.94 -13.39
C ALA A 35 -6.91 -1.17 -14.72
N GLN A 36 -6.01 -1.51 -15.65
CA GLN A 36 -5.98 -0.94 -16.99
C GLN A 36 -7.31 -1.19 -17.73
N SER A 37 -7.84 -2.41 -17.71
CA SER A 37 -9.11 -2.72 -18.38
C SER A 37 -10.29 -1.96 -17.78
N ILE A 38 -10.29 -1.73 -16.47
CA ILE A 38 -11.32 -0.92 -15.80
C ILE A 38 -11.15 0.55 -16.21
N TRP A 39 -9.91 1.07 -16.15
CA TRP A 39 -9.56 2.43 -16.55
C TRP A 39 -10.02 2.75 -17.97
N ASP A 40 -9.70 1.88 -18.94
CA ASP A 40 -10.04 2.06 -20.35
C ASP A 40 -11.55 2.14 -20.61
N LYS A 41 -12.37 1.55 -19.72
CA LYS A 41 -13.83 1.57 -19.84
C LYS A 41 -14.45 2.84 -19.25
N ILE A 42 -13.81 3.47 -18.28
CA ILE A 42 -14.42 4.55 -17.47
C ILE A 42 -13.75 5.91 -17.67
N SER A 43 -12.48 5.93 -18.06
CA SER A 43 -11.67 7.13 -18.21
C SER A 43 -11.59 7.52 -19.69
N GLN A 44 -11.67 8.83 -19.95
CA GLN A 44 -11.39 9.39 -21.27
C GLN A 44 -9.90 9.70 -21.47
N MET A 45 -9.10 9.63 -20.40
CA MET A 45 -7.67 9.92 -20.45
C MET A 45 -6.91 8.64 -20.84
N PRO A 46 -6.15 8.65 -21.95
CA PRO A 46 -5.29 7.53 -22.27
C PRO A 46 -4.22 7.39 -21.18
N LEU A 47 -4.07 6.19 -20.66
CA LEU A 47 -3.06 5.83 -19.68
C LEU A 47 -2.52 4.45 -20.06
N ASP A 48 -1.21 4.30 -20.02
CA ASP A 48 -0.59 2.98 -19.97
C ASP A 48 0.00 2.81 -18.56
N LEU A 49 -0.72 2.08 -17.71
CA LEU A 49 -0.38 1.94 -16.30
C LEU A 49 0.93 1.18 -16.11
N ALA A 50 1.21 0.18 -16.95
CA ALA A 50 2.44 -0.60 -16.87
C ALA A 50 3.65 0.27 -17.23
N ASN A 51 3.55 1.04 -18.32
CA ASN A 51 4.60 1.97 -18.73
C ASN A 51 4.76 3.12 -17.73
N PHE A 52 3.67 3.63 -17.14
CA PHE A 52 3.75 4.64 -16.09
C PHE A 52 4.51 4.13 -14.86
N ILE A 53 4.22 2.91 -14.38
CA ILE A 53 4.95 2.32 -13.25
C ILE A 53 6.43 2.11 -13.61
N GLY A 54 6.73 1.68 -14.84
CA GLY A 54 8.11 1.49 -15.31
C GLY A 54 8.87 2.77 -15.67
N SER A 55 8.22 3.94 -15.64
CA SER A 55 8.81 5.21 -16.04
C SER A 55 9.92 5.70 -15.09
N GLU A 56 10.70 6.67 -15.56
CA GLU A 56 11.75 7.33 -14.76
C GLU A 56 11.17 8.00 -13.50
N ASP A 57 11.99 8.11 -12.45
CA ASP A 57 11.57 8.67 -11.15
C ASP A 57 10.95 10.06 -11.28
N GLY A 58 11.50 10.93 -12.13
CA GLY A 58 10.97 12.28 -12.33
C GLY A 58 9.52 12.28 -12.85
N VAL A 59 9.22 11.40 -13.81
CA VAL A 59 7.87 11.26 -14.41
C VAL A 59 6.90 10.63 -13.41
N PHE A 60 7.36 9.59 -12.70
CA PHE A 60 6.53 8.90 -11.72
C PHE A 60 6.17 9.81 -10.54
N LEU A 61 7.15 10.54 -10.00
CA LEU A 61 6.99 11.41 -8.84
C LEU A 61 6.21 12.69 -9.16
N SER A 62 6.24 13.19 -10.40
CA SER A 62 5.51 14.40 -10.78
C SER A 62 3.99 14.21 -10.82
N HIS A 63 3.49 12.96 -10.86
CA HIS A 63 2.07 12.66 -10.97
C HIS A 63 1.51 12.03 -9.68
N ILE A 64 1.43 12.82 -8.61
CA ILE A 64 1.08 12.36 -7.24
C ILE A 64 -0.19 11.48 -7.21
N LYS A 65 -1.25 11.86 -7.94
CA LYS A 65 -2.50 11.09 -7.98
C LYS A 65 -2.32 9.73 -8.67
N LEU A 66 -1.65 9.71 -9.83
CA LEU A 66 -1.36 8.46 -10.54
C LEU A 66 -0.39 7.58 -9.76
N LYS A 67 0.60 8.17 -9.08
CA LYS A 67 1.52 7.47 -8.18
C LYS A 67 0.78 6.78 -7.03
N SER A 68 -0.11 7.51 -6.35
CA SER A 68 -0.97 6.97 -5.29
C SER A 68 -1.78 5.78 -5.80
N PHE A 69 -2.49 5.97 -6.92
CA PHE A 69 -3.27 4.94 -7.57
C PHE A 69 -2.43 3.71 -7.95
N ALA A 70 -1.31 3.90 -8.64
CA ALA A 70 -0.41 2.83 -9.04
C ALA A 70 0.14 2.06 -7.84
N THR A 71 0.47 2.75 -6.75
CA THR A 71 0.91 2.11 -5.51
C THR A 71 -0.17 1.23 -4.91
N ALA A 72 -1.42 1.72 -4.87
CA ALA A 72 -2.56 0.94 -4.39
C ALA A 72 -2.77 -0.33 -5.22
N VAL A 73 -2.70 -0.24 -6.56
CA VAL A 73 -2.83 -1.40 -7.46
C VAL A 73 -1.73 -2.43 -7.20
N VAL A 74 -0.48 -1.99 -7.07
CA VAL A 74 0.65 -2.87 -6.76
C VAL A 74 0.48 -3.54 -5.40
N GLN A 75 0.07 -2.79 -4.37
CA GLN A 75 -0.15 -3.33 -3.03
C GLN A 75 -1.27 -4.37 -2.98
N VAL A 76 -2.35 -4.21 -3.77
CA VAL A 76 -3.37 -5.26 -3.91
C VAL A 76 -2.79 -6.52 -4.57
N GLY A 77 -1.95 -6.37 -5.60
CA GLY A 77 -1.29 -7.53 -6.22
C GLY A 77 -0.33 -8.25 -5.27
N LEU A 78 0.42 -7.51 -4.45
CA LEU A 78 1.29 -8.07 -3.41
C LEU A 78 0.48 -8.73 -2.29
N LEU A 79 -0.69 -8.19 -1.94
CA LEU A 79 -1.62 -8.81 -1.02
C LEU A 79 -2.13 -10.15 -1.55
N ASP A 80 -2.59 -10.20 -2.82
CA ASP A 80 -3.06 -11.45 -3.43
C ASP A 80 -1.97 -12.51 -3.40
N ARG A 81 -0.73 -12.12 -3.70
CA ARG A 81 0.44 -13.00 -3.61
C ARG A 81 0.62 -13.55 -2.21
N TYR A 82 0.64 -12.66 -1.21
CA TYR A 82 0.79 -13.02 0.19
C TYR A 82 -0.30 -14.02 0.64
N LEU A 83 -1.55 -13.76 0.27
CA LEU A 83 -2.71 -14.58 0.65
C LEU A 83 -2.77 -15.96 -0.04
N LYS A 84 -1.95 -16.23 -1.07
CA LYS A 84 -1.82 -17.58 -1.62
C LYS A 84 -1.17 -18.56 -0.65
N SER A 85 -0.31 -18.07 0.23
CA SER A 85 0.46 -18.89 1.16
C SER A 85 0.17 -18.60 2.63
N HIS A 86 -0.56 -17.52 2.90
CA HIS A 86 -0.83 -17.05 4.26
C HIS A 86 -2.31 -16.76 4.46
N LYS A 87 -2.76 -16.84 5.71
CA LYS A 87 -4.10 -16.38 6.09
C LYS A 87 -4.08 -14.87 6.29
N MET A 88 -5.25 -14.26 6.10
CA MET A 88 -5.45 -12.84 6.40
C MET A 88 -5.22 -12.57 7.91
N PRO A 89 -4.33 -11.63 8.30
CA PRO A 89 -4.06 -11.31 9.70
C PRO A 89 -5.25 -10.74 10.48
N GLU A 90 -5.19 -10.85 11.81
CA GLU A 90 -6.22 -10.31 12.73
C GLU A 90 -6.25 -8.78 12.68
N PHE A 91 -5.08 -8.14 12.57
CA PHE A 91 -4.96 -6.69 12.54
C PHE A 91 -4.57 -6.20 11.15
N VAL A 92 -5.12 -5.05 10.76
CA VAL A 92 -4.73 -4.35 9.53
C VAL A 92 -4.56 -2.86 9.83
N VAL A 93 -3.47 -2.29 9.32
CA VAL A 93 -3.13 -0.88 9.44
C VAL A 93 -2.94 -0.29 8.06
N GLY A 94 -3.50 0.89 7.80
CA GLY A 94 -3.37 1.54 6.50
C GLY A 94 -4.15 2.83 6.40
N ALA A 95 -4.01 3.51 5.26
CA ALA A 95 -4.70 4.77 5.00
C ALA A 95 -6.22 4.57 4.93
N ILE A 96 -7.03 5.47 5.51
CA ILE A 96 -8.50 5.44 5.42
C ILE A 96 -9.05 6.32 4.30
N ASN A 97 -8.23 7.22 3.76
CA ASN A 97 -8.55 8.09 2.64
C ASN A 97 -7.69 7.78 1.40
N GLY A 98 -8.03 8.43 0.28
CA GLY A 98 -7.35 8.19 -1.00
C GLY A 98 -7.55 6.79 -1.57
N ASP A 99 -6.63 6.39 -2.46
CA ASP A 99 -6.56 5.06 -3.06
C ASP A 99 -6.00 4.06 -2.04
N SER A 100 -6.86 3.58 -1.13
CA SER A 100 -6.42 2.71 -0.03
C SER A 100 -6.59 1.22 -0.37
N PRO A 101 -5.49 0.46 -0.56
CA PRO A 101 -5.57 -0.99 -0.78
C PRO A 101 -6.06 -1.74 0.46
N MET A 102 -5.92 -1.16 1.65
CA MET A 102 -6.46 -1.71 2.89
C MET A 102 -7.98 -1.91 2.81
N LYS A 103 -8.72 -0.99 2.17
CA LYS A 103 -10.19 -1.12 2.00
C LYS A 103 -10.55 -2.35 1.18
N VAL A 104 -9.72 -2.68 0.18
CA VAL A 104 -9.86 -3.91 -0.61
C VAL A 104 -9.53 -5.13 0.23
N ALA A 105 -8.44 -5.06 1.01
CA ALA A 105 -8.00 -6.15 1.88
C ALA A 105 -9.06 -6.55 2.92
N MET A 106 -9.77 -5.57 3.49
CA MET A 106 -10.83 -5.79 4.48
C MET A 106 -12.19 -6.13 3.85
N GLY A 107 -12.32 -6.10 2.53
CA GLY A 107 -13.59 -6.33 1.83
C GLY A 107 -14.59 -5.16 1.89
N HIS A 108 -14.18 -3.99 2.40
CA HIS A 108 -15.04 -2.79 2.45
C HIS A 108 -15.22 -2.15 1.07
N MET A 109 -14.33 -2.46 0.13
CA MET A 109 -14.34 -1.94 -1.24
C MET A 109 -13.89 -3.06 -2.19
N SER A 110 -14.55 -3.20 -3.34
CA SER A 110 -14.06 -4.10 -4.39
C SER A 110 -12.85 -3.49 -5.10
N PHE A 111 -12.02 -4.31 -5.74
CA PHE A 111 -10.93 -3.78 -6.58
C PHE A 111 -11.44 -2.87 -7.70
N PHE A 112 -12.61 -3.17 -8.27
CA PHE A 112 -13.30 -2.28 -9.21
C PHE A 112 -13.65 -0.93 -8.60
N GLY A 113 -14.15 -0.92 -7.35
CA GLY A 113 -14.44 0.31 -6.62
C GLY A 113 -13.18 1.15 -6.40
N LEU A 114 -12.07 0.51 -6.02
CA LEU A 114 -10.77 1.18 -5.86
C LEU A 114 -10.35 1.91 -7.14
N VAL A 115 -10.45 1.25 -8.30
CA VAL A 115 -10.06 1.85 -9.58
C VAL A 115 -11.05 2.94 -10.01
N SER A 116 -12.35 2.68 -9.91
CA SER A 116 -13.36 3.61 -10.43
C SER A 116 -13.55 4.87 -9.60
N GLU A 117 -13.33 4.78 -8.29
CA GLU A 117 -13.40 5.93 -7.37
C GLU A 117 -12.08 6.68 -7.24
N SER A 118 -11.01 6.21 -7.91
CA SER A 118 -9.68 6.79 -7.78
C SER A 118 -9.66 8.27 -8.14
N LEU A 119 -8.85 9.03 -7.39
CA LEU A 119 -8.59 10.44 -7.66
C LEU A 119 -7.86 10.66 -8.99
N ALA A 120 -7.16 9.64 -9.47
CA ALA A 120 -6.49 9.67 -10.76
C ALA A 120 -7.48 9.62 -11.93
N VAL A 121 -8.60 8.90 -11.78
CA VAL A 121 -9.67 8.82 -12.80
C VAL A 121 -10.52 10.08 -12.79
N ASN A 122 -10.90 10.56 -11.59
CA ASN A 122 -11.90 11.61 -11.41
C ASN A 122 -11.32 13.05 -11.43
N THR A 123 -10.29 13.31 -12.24
CA THR A 123 -9.61 14.63 -12.29
C THR A 123 -10.51 15.78 -12.72
N ALA A 124 -11.63 15.52 -13.40
CA ALA A 124 -12.50 16.52 -14.01
C ALA A 124 -13.83 16.81 -13.27
N LYS A 125 -14.21 16.04 -12.24
CA LYS A 125 -15.47 16.29 -11.51
C LYS A 125 -15.21 17.14 -10.26
N PRO A 126 -15.72 18.39 -10.19
CA PRO A 126 -15.78 19.09 -8.91
C PRO A 126 -16.65 18.25 -7.97
N ARG A 127 -16.04 17.72 -6.90
CA ARG A 127 -16.81 17.01 -5.88
C ARG A 127 -17.71 18.03 -5.21
N THR A 128 -19.01 17.77 -5.19
CA THR A 128 -19.87 18.26 -4.13
C THR A 128 -19.24 17.80 -2.81
N PRO A 129 -18.99 18.71 -1.85
CA PRO A 129 -18.45 18.32 -0.56
C PRO A 129 -19.44 17.32 0.04
N VAL A 130 -19.02 16.07 0.17
CA VAL A 130 -19.75 15.10 0.96
C VAL A 130 -19.55 15.55 2.40
N ALA A 131 -20.47 16.39 2.87
CA ALA A 131 -20.57 16.78 4.26
C ALA A 131 -20.67 15.47 5.08
N ASN A 132 -19.56 15.09 5.73
CA ASN A 132 -19.46 14.18 6.89
C ASN A 132 -18.04 13.60 7.12
N ALA A 133 -17.01 14.03 6.42
CA ALA A 133 -15.62 13.81 6.85
C ALA A 133 -15.02 15.16 7.23
N LEU A 134 -14.53 15.28 8.47
CA LEU A 134 -13.80 16.43 9.01
C LEU A 134 -13.00 17.14 7.91
N ASP A 135 -13.31 18.41 7.65
CA ASP A 135 -12.65 19.26 6.67
C ASP A 135 -11.15 19.37 7.00
N LEU A 136 -10.36 18.46 6.44
CA LEU A 136 -8.92 18.50 6.55
C LEU A 136 -8.37 19.52 5.54
N PRO A 137 -7.40 20.35 5.95
CA PRO A 137 -6.80 21.34 5.07
C PRO A 137 -6.14 20.64 3.88
N ILE A 138 -6.59 20.99 2.67
CA ILE A 138 -5.94 20.61 1.42
C ILE A 138 -4.72 21.52 1.28
N LEU A 139 -3.52 21.00 1.51
CA LEU A 139 -2.27 21.71 1.23
C LEU A 139 -1.87 21.43 -0.22
N ALA A 140 -1.88 22.46 -1.07
CA ALA A 140 -1.45 22.37 -2.48
C ALA A 140 -2.13 21.25 -3.31
N GLY A 141 -3.42 20.97 -3.06
CA GLY A 141 -4.17 19.96 -3.82
C GLY A 141 -3.94 18.52 -3.37
N VAL A 142 -3.21 18.29 -2.28
CA VAL A 142 -2.97 16.97 -1.67
C VAL A 142 -3.70 16.90 -0.33
N GLN A 143 -4.56 15.88 -0.17
CA GLN A 143 -5.23 15.61 1.09
C GLN A 143 -4.24 14.92 2.05
N LEU A 144 -4.19 15.36 3.31
CA LEU A 144 -3.35 14.72 4.32
C LEU A 144 -3.80 13.27 4.52
N VAL A 145 -2.85 12.32 4.45
CA VAL A 145 -3.16 10.89 4.59
C VAL A 145 -3.50 10.59 6.03
N GLU A 146 -4.67 10.02 6.26
CA GLU A 146 -5.08 9.56 7.59
C GLU A 146 -4.96 8.05 7.66
N TYR A 147 -4.38 7.54 8.74
CA TYR A 147 -4.25 6.11 8.99
C TYR A 147 -5.26 5.66 10.04
N ALA A 148 -5.59 4.37 10.04
CA ALA A 148 -6.29 3.74 11.14
C ALA A 148 -5.89 2.27 11.28
N VAL A 149 -6.23 1.73 12.44
CA VAL A 149 -6.06 0.32 12.80
C VAL A 149 -7.43 -0.34 12.80
N PHE A 150 -7.50 -1.55 12.26
CA PHE A 150 -8.68 -2.39 12.28
C PHE A 150 -8.33 -3.76 12.88
N CYS A 151 -9.26 -4.32 13.64
CA CYS A 151 -9.17 -5.66 14.21
C CYS A 151 -10.32 -6.51 13.70
N ARG A 152 -10.03 -7.76 13.36
CA ARG A 152 -11.01 -8.73 12.88
C ARG A 152 -11.78 -9.34 14.05
N ASN A 153 -13.11 -9.23 14.03
CA ASN A 153 -13.97 -9.87 15.03
C ASN A 153 -14.16 -11.38 14.75
N ALA A 154 -14.91 -12.06 15.61
CA ALA A 154 -15.19 -13.51 15.49
C ALA A 154 -16.02 -13.85 14.24
N GLU A 155 -16.83 -12.90 13.79
CA GLU A 155 -17.67 -12.97 12.58
C GLU A 155 -16.84 -12.76 11.30
N GLY A 156 -15.58 -12.33 11.44
CA GLY A 156 -14.64 -12.15 10.34
C GLY A 156 -14.65 -10.74 9.73
N GLU A 157 -15.37 -9.79 10.31
CA GLU A 157 -15.46 -8.38 9.90
C GLU A 157 -14.37 -7.53 10.58
N TYR A 158 -13.95 -6.44 9.93
CA TYR A 158 -12.93 -5.54 10.45
C TYR A 158 -13.53 -4.31 11.12
N LEU A 159 -13.31 -4.19 12.44
CA LEU A 159 -13.77 -3.08 13.25
C LEU A 159 -12.62 -2.11 13.55
N ARG A 160 -12.87 -0.81 13.29
CA ARG A 160 -11.91 0.25 13.57
C ARG A 160 -11.60 0.29 15.07
N GLN A 161 -10.32 0.28 15.41
CA GLN A 161 -9.86 0.51 16.78
C GLN A 161 -9.82 2.01 17.06
N ASN A 162 -10.28 2.41 18.25
CA ASN A 162 -10.16 3.78 18.71
C ASN A 162 -8.70 4.03 19.09
N SER A 163 -8.00 4.83 18.28
CA SER A 163 -6.69 5.38 18.62
C SER A 163 -6.80 6.90 18.56
N GLU A 164 -6.29 7.57 19.59
CA GLU A 164 -6.17 9.04 19.62
C GLU A 164 -4.98 9.51 18.75
N VAL A 165 -4.09 8.58 18.41
CA VAL A 165 -2.89 8.84 17.65
C VAL A 165 -3.18 8.79 16.16
N ARG A 166 -2.55 9.70 15.40
CA ARG A 166 -2.71 9.78 13.92
C ARG A 166 -1.47 9.33 13.15
N GLU A 167 -0.34 9.17 13.83
CA GLU A 167 0.92 8.72 13.25
C GLU A 167 0.94 7.19 13.16
N VAL A 168 1.23 6.65 11.97
CA VAL A 168 1.19 5.20 11.71
C VAL A 168 2.17 4.44 12.60
N GLU A 169 3.36 4.98 12.85
CA GLU A 169 4.38 4.32 13.67
C GLU A 169 3.92 4.16 15.12
N ARG A 170 3.26 5.17 15.67
CA ARG A 170 2.72 5.11 17.03
C ARG A 170 1.50 4.18 17.13
N MET A 171 0.62 4.18 16.13
CA MET A 171 -0.48 3.20 16.07
C MET A 171 0.04 1.76 16.09
N ILE A 172 1.16 1.51 15.39
CA ILE A 172 1.81 0.21 15.38
C ILE A 172 2.41 -0.12 16.76
N VAL A 173 3.03 0.85 17.44
CA VAL A 173 3.53 0.65 18.82
C VAL A 173 2.37 0.32 19.77
N GLU A 174 1.23 1.02 19.66
CA GLU A 174 0.02 0.69 20.45
C GLU A 174 -0.45 -0.74 20.19
N LEU A 175 -0.45 -1.21 18.94
CA LEU A 175 -0.78 -2.60 18.60
C LEU A 175 0.18 -3.61 19.26
N VAL A 176 1.47 -3.32 19.23
CA VAL A 176 2.52 -4.16 19.82
C VAL A 176 2.36 -4.24 21.34
N ASP A 177 2.12 -3.11 21.99
CA ASP A 177 2.08 -3.00 23.45
C ASP A 177 0.74 -3.47 24.05
N GLN A 178 -0.38 -3.13 23.42
CA GLN A 178 -1.73 -3.40 23.97
C GLN A 178 -2.34 -4.71 23.47
N HIS A 179 -1.99 -5.15 22.26
CA HIS A 179 -2.62 -6.31 21.62
C HIS A 179 -1.68 -7.51 21.43
N ASP A 180 -0.43 -7.41 21.92
CA ASP A 180 0.61 -8.44 21.82
C ASP A 180 0.85 -8.88 20.36
N VAL A 181 0.87 -7.90 19.45
CA VAL A 181 1.27 -8.14 18.05
C VAL A 181 2.78 -8.35 18.01
N ASN A 182 3.19 -9.53 17.54
CA ASN A 182 4.61 -9.93 17.52
C ASN A 182 5.21 -9.93 16.12
N ARG A 183 4.37 -9.81 15.09
CA ARG A 183 4.80 -9.84 13.69
C ARG A 183 4.03 -8.82 12.86
N LEU A 184 4.78 -7.96 12.18
CA LEU A 184 4.29 -6.94 11.26
C LEU A 184 4.68 -7.35 9.84
N VAL A 185 3.66 -7.50 8.99
CA VAL A 185 3.85 -7.83 7.57
C VAL A 185 3.55 -6.59 6.74
N MET A 186 4.60 -6.00 6.17
CA MET A 186 4.50 -4.80 5.36
C MET A 186 4.11 -5.18 3.92
N VAL A 187 2.95 -4.71 3.45
CA VAL A 187 2.50 -4.94 2.08
C VAL A 187 3.02 -3.82 1.20
N GLY A 188 4.23 -4.01 0.67
CA GLY A 188 4.90 -3.06 -0.21
C GLY A 188 6.41 -3.14 -0.07
N PRO A 189 7.16 -3.02 -1.19
CA PRO A 189 8.61 -3.04 -1.14
C PRO A 189 9.18 -1.81 -0.45
N GLY A 190 10.33 -1.95 0.21
CA GLY A 190 11.13 -0.82 0.70
C GLY A 190 10.62 -0.19 1.99
N SER A 191 9.74 -0.90 2.72
CA SER A 191 9.25 -0.51 4.05
C SER A 191 10.27 -0.77 5.18
N SER A 192 11.40 -1.42 4.88
CA SER A 192 12.50 -1.68 5.82
C SER A 192 12.96 -0.46 6.64
N VAL A 193 12.97 0.75 6.05
CA VAL A 193 13.33 1.99 6.77
C VAL A 193 12.30 2.33 7.85
N SER A 194 11.02 2.21 7.52
CA SER A 194 9.92 2.38 8.49
C SER A 194 9.96 1.27 9.55
N GLY A 195 10.34 0.05 9.17
CA GLY A 195 10.50 -1.08 10.08
C GLY A 195 11.56 -0.82 11.15
N LYS A 196 12.72 -0.28 10.79
CA LYS A 196 13.75 0.10 11.77
C LYS A 196 13.24 1.15 12.76
N LYS A 197 12.55 2.17 12.27
CA LYS A 197 11.96 3.22 13.12
C LYS A 197 10.92 2.64 14.09
N ILE A 198 10.12 1.68 13.66
CA ILE A 198 9.17 0.97 14.53
C ILE A 198 9.94 0.21 15.62
N LEU A 199 10.96 -0.58 15.24
CA LEU A 199 11.79 -1.33 16.19
C LEU A 199 12.45 -0.42 17.23
N ASP A 200 12.94 0.75 16.82
CA ASP A 200 13.54 1.73 17.73
C ASP A 200 12.53 2.35 18.72
N LEU A 201 11.23 2.30 18.40
CA LEU A 201 10.14 2.86 19.22
C LEU A 201 9.47 1.84 20.14
N THR A 202 9.68 0.53 19.93
CA THR A 202 9.13 -0.53 20.79
C THR A 202 10.22 -1.15 21.65
N SER A 203 9.90 -1.46 22.90
CA SER A 203 10.80 -2.23 23.79
C SER A 203 10.66 -3.75 23.63
N ARG A 204 9.71 -4.20 22.80
CA ARG A 204 9.39 -5.60 22.58
C ARG A 204 10.09 -6.15 21.34
N ASP A 205 10.34 -7.46 21.37
CA ASP A 205 10.89 -8.19 20.23
C ASP A 205 9.78 -8.44 19.19
N VAL A 206 9.73 -7.59 18.17
CA VAL A 206 8.74 -7.63 17.09
C VAL A 206 9.44 -7.95 15.78
N GLN A 207 8.88 -8.88 15.02
CA GLN A 207 9.37 -9.19 13.68
C GLN A 207 8.74 -8.24 12.67
N VAL A 208 9.54 -7.47 11.94
CA VAL A 208 9.07 -6.66 10.81
C VAL A 208 9.57 -7.26 9.52
N LEU A 209 8.65 -7.73 8.68
CA LEU A 209 8.95 -8.45 7.45
C LEU A 209 8.16 -7.84 6.29
N GLU A 210 8.76 -7.74 5.10
CA GLU A 210 8.00 -7.37 3.91
C GLU A 210 7.30 -8.60 3.33
N SER A 211 6.12 -8.42 2.74
CA SER A 211 5.37 -9.54 2.15
C SER A 211 6.16 -10.26 1.04
N ILE A 212 7.10 -9.55 0.40
CA ILE A 212 8.01 -10.06 -0.62
C ILE A 212 9.05 -11.02 0.00
N ASP A 213 9.55 -10.71 1.20
CA ASP A 213 10.58 -11.53 1.89
C ASP A 213 10.03 -12.86 2.40
N LEU A 214 8.73 -12.90 2.66
CA LEU A 214 8.02 -14.10 3.11
C LEU A 214 7.80 -15.12 1.99
N ASP A 215 8.07 -14.76 0.74
CA ASP A 215 7.84 -15.62 -0.41
C ASP A 215 9.15 -16.17 -0.99
N PRO A 216 9.42 -17.49 -0.85
CA PRO A 216 10.61 -18.11 -1.41
C PRO A 216 10.77 -17.91 -2.93
N MET A 217 9.66 -17.80 -3.66
CA MET A 217 9.65 -17.57 -5.12
C MET A 217 10.04 -16.14 -5.50
N LEU A 218 10.14 -15.22 -4.53
CA LEU A 218 10.57 -13.83 -4.71
C LEU A 218 11.97 -13.56 -4.12
N SER A 219 12.72 -14.60 -3.76
CA SER A 219 14.11 -14.49 -3.28
C SER A 219 15.06 -13.76 -4.26
N TRP A 220 14.70 -13.71 -5.54
CA TRP A 220 15.43 -12.95 -6.57
C TRP A 220 15.22 -11.43 -6.50
N PHE A 221 14.16 -10.95 -5.82
CA PHE A 221 13.70 -9.56 -5.90
C PHE A 221 14.80 -8.56 -5.48
N TRP A 222 15.36 -8.73 -4.29
CA TRP A 222 16.41 -7.84 -3.77
C TRP A 222 17.78 -8.09 -4.38
N SER A 223 18.06 -9.32 -4.81
CA SER A 223 19.32 -9.70 -5.44
C SER A 223 19.54 -8.93 -6.76
N ASN A 224 18.49 -8.83 -7.57
CA ASN A 224 18.53 -8.08 -8.84
C ASN A 224 18.77 -6.57 -8.62
N LEU A 225 18.31 -6.00 -7.50
CA LEU A 225 18.57 -4.59 -7.17
C LEU A 225 20.04 -4.33 -6.86
N LYS A 226 20.70 -5.28 -6.17
CA LYS A 226 22.11 -5.18 -5.82
C LYS A 226 23.00 -5.31 -7.06
N GLU A 227 22.64 -6.19 -7.99
CA GLU A 227 23.37 -6.37 -9.25
C GLU A 227 23.27 -5.15 -10.15
N ASN A 228 22.08 -4.53 -10.27
CA ASN A 228 21.91 -3.30 -11.06
C ASN A 228 22.72 -2.11 -10.52
N ARG A 229 22.88 -1.97 -9.20
CA ARG A 229 23.72 -0.93 -8.61
C ARG A 229 25.21 -1.14 -8.85
N LEU A 230 25.67 -2.39 -8.96
CA LEU A 230 27.06 -2.72 -9.28
C LEU A 230 27.36 -2.59 -10.78
N ALA A 231 26.35 -2.72 -11.65
CA ALA A 231 26.49 -2.54 -13.10
C ALA A 231 26.63 -1.07 -13.53
N ILE A 232 26.17 -0.11 -12.73
CA ILE A 232 26.26 1.33 -13.01
C ILE A 232 27.61 1.93 -12.53
N ALA A 233 28.41 1.15 -11.78
CA ALA A 233 29.67 1.60 -11.19
C ALA A 233 30.94 1.12 -11.94
N ASN A 234 30.83 0.58 -13.15
CA ASN A 234 31.97 0.18 -14.00
C ASN A 234 31.92 0.79 -15.39
#